data_AF-A0A7Y7A9H7-F1
#
_entry.id   AF-A0A7Y7A9H7-F1
#
_cell.length_a   1.000
_cell.length_b   1.000
_cell.length_c   1.000
_cell.angle_alpha   90.00
_cell.angle_beta   90.00
_cell.angle_gamma   90.00
#
_symmetry.space_group_name_H-M   'P 1'
#
loop_
_entity.id
_entity.type
_entity.pdbx_description
1 polymer ?
#
loop_
_entity_poly.entity_id
_entity_poly.type
_entity_poly.pdbx_seq_one_letter_code
_entity_poly.pdbx_strand_id
1 'polypeptide(L)'
;MITEEQALQIAEKILKDIDFWSDDVINPKAQLIDGDRLSKHEEPYMLASYNYAEEDFGYGNAYVSIILNPSTGEARNKVITRSGSIRIKYDEQKDKYLREK
;
A
#
# COMPACT_ATOMS: atom_id res chain seq x y z
N MET A 1 8.88 -15.25 -0.79
CA MET A 1 7.68 -14.69 -0.15
C MET A 1 8.13 -13.62 0.81
N ILE A 2 7.54 -12.42 0.75
CA ILE A 2 7.88 -11.31 1.61
C ILE A 2 7.19 -11.46 2.98
N THR A 3 7.81 -10.92 4.02
CA THR A 3 7.19 -10.81 5.34
C THR A 3 6.26 -9.60 5.44
N GLU A 4 5.43 -9.55 6.49
CA GLU A 4 4.60 -8.39 6.81
C GLU A 4 5.45 -7.13 7.03
N GLU A 5 6.60 -7.25 7.69
CA GLU A 5 7.52 -6.14 7.89
C GLU A 5 8.11 -5.62 6.57
N GLN A 6 8.52 -6.53 5.67
CA GLN A 6 9.00 -6.15 4.33
C GLN A 6 7.90 -5.48 3.52
N ALA A 7 6.66 -5.95 3.63
CA ALA A 7 5.52 -5.35 2.97
C ALA A 7 5.28 -3.90 3.44
N LEU A 8 5.40 -3.65 4.74
CA LEU A 8 5.32 -2.31 5.30
C LEU A 8 6.48 -1.42 4.84
N GLN A 9 7.72 -1.93 4.77
CA GLN A 9 8.85 -1.15 4.27
C GLN A 9 8.68 -0.74 2.80
N ILE A 10 8.22 -1.67 1.96
CA ILE A 10 7.92 -1.39 0.54
C ILE A 10 6.79 -0.36 0.44
N ALA A 11 5.73 -0.54 1.22
CA ALA A 11 4.58 0.36 1.22
C ALA A 11 4.95 1.77 1.69
N GLU A 12 5.75 1.89 2.77
CA GLU A 12 6.30 3.16 3.23
C GLU A 12 7.14 3.83 2.14
N LYS A 13 8.04 3.09 1.48
CA LYS A 13 8.85 3.60 0.37
C LYS A 13 7.96 4.16 -0.74
N ILE A 14 6.93 3.42 -1.16
CA ILE A 14 5.98 3.87 -2.19
C ILE A 14 5.35 5.19 -1.78
N LEU A 15 4.78 5.26 -0.57
CA LEU A 15 4.11 6.46 -0.07
C LEU A 15 5.06 7.66 0.02
N LYS A 16 6.31 7.46 0.44
CA LYS A 16 7.34 8.51 0.45
C LYS A 16 7.72 8.95 -0.96
N ASP A 17 7.95 8.02 -1.88
CA ASP A 17 8.32 8.30 -3.26
C ASP A 17 7.23 9.09 -4.00
N ILE A 18 5.96 8.79 -3.71
CA ILE A 18 4.84 9.52 -4.27
C ILE A 18 4.45 10.76 -3.46
N ASP A 19 5.21 11.21 -2.45
CA ASP A 19 4.86 12.39 -1.64
C ASP A 19 3.45 12.28 -0.99
N PHE A 20 3.08 11.08 -0.56
CA PHE A 20 1.84 10.83 0.21
C PHE A 20 2.13 10.57 1.69
N TRP A 21 3.36 10.20 2.03
CA TRP A 21 3.75 9.95 3.42
C TRP A 21 3.69 11.24 4.24
N SER A 22 3.00 11.20 5.38
CA SER A 22 2.90 12.29 6.36
C SER A 22 3.34 11.79 7.74
N ASP A 23 3.67 12.70 8.65
CA ASP A 23 3.95 12.38 10.06
C ASP A 23 2.73 11.71 10.75
N ASP A 24 1.52 12.01 10.27
CA ASP A 24 0.25 11.42 10.73
C ASP A 24 -0.02 9.99 10.26
N VAL A 25 0.91 9.36 9.52
CA VAL A 25 0.73 7.98 9.11
C VAL A 25 0.95 7.07 10.33
N ILE A 26 -0.13 6.48 10.81
CA ILE A 26 -0.19 5.69 12.05
C ILE A 26 -0.80 4.31 11.80
N ASN A 27 -0.66 3.43 12.79
CA ASN A 27 -1.26 2.08 12.80
C ASN A 27 -0.91 1.23 11.55
N PRO A 28 0.38 1.02 11.25
CA PRO A 28 0.80 0.17 10.14
C PRO A 28 0.32 -1.27 10.35
N LYS A 29 -0.31 -1.85 9.32
CA LYS A 29 -0.77 -3.24 9.29
C LYS A 29 -0.50 -3.86 7.93
N ALA A 30 0.24 -4.95 7.90
CA ALA A 30 0.30 -5.82 6.72
C ALA A 30 -0.44 -7.11 7.03
N GLN A 31 -1.05 -7.72 6.01
CA GLN A 31 -1.65 -9.04 6.13
C GLN A 31 -1.62 -9.75 4.78
N LEU A 32 -1.39 -11.06 4.82
CA LEU A 32 -1.56 -11.92 3.66
C LEU A 32 -3.05 -12.23 3.48
N ILE A 33 -3.55 -12.02 2.26
CA ILE A 33 -4.87 -12.45 1.84
C ILE A 33 -4.69 -13.63 0.88
N ASP A 34 -5.06 -14.82 1.33
CA ASP A 34 -4.99 -16.06 0.57
C ASP A 34 -6.19 -17.00 0.83
N GLY A 35 -6.31 -18.06 0.02
CA GLY A 35 -7.31 -19.11 0.20
C GLY A 35 -8.77 -18.62 0.11
N ASP A 36 -9.61 -19.03 1.06
CA ASP A 36 -11.04 -18.73 1.15
C ASP A 36 -11.38 -17.23 1.27
N ARG A 37 -10.38 -16.37 1.50
CA ARG A 37 -10.57 -14.91 1.55
C ARG A 37 -10.51 -14.23 0.18
N LEU A 38 -10.14 -14.97 -0.87
CA LEU A 38 -10.03 -14.46 -2.24
C LEU A 38 -11.27 -14.84 -3.05
N SER A 39 -11.66 -13.97 -3.99
CA SER A 39 -12.58 -14.38 -5.04
C SER A 39 -11.95 -15.47 -5.92
N LYS A 40 -12.76 -16.28 -6.61
CA LYS A 40 -12.31 -17.39 -7.49
C LYS A 40 -11.27 -17.02 -8.57
N HIS A 41 -11.08 -15.74 -8.85
CA HIS A 41 -10.15 -15.22 -9.86
C HIS A 41 -9.07 -14.31 -9.28
N GLU A 42 -9.00 -14.18 -7.96
CA GLU A 42 -7.99 -13.37 -7.30
C GLU A 42 -6.81 -14.25 -6.90
N GLU A 43 -5.61 -13.78 -7.24
CA GLU A 43 -4.36 -14.36 -6.77
C GLU A 43 -4.06 -13.85 -5.36
N PRO A 44 -3.33 -14.64 -4.53
CA PRO A 44 -2.87 -14.19 -3.22
C PRO A 44 -2.11 -12.88 -3.28
N TYR A 45 -2.40 -11.99 -2.32
CA TYR A 45 -1.75 -10.70 -2.23
C TYR A 45 -1.46 -10.30 -0.78
N MET A 46 -0.42 -9.51 -0.62
CA MET A 46 -0.09 -8.88 0.65
C MET A 46 -0.70 -7.49 0.67
N LEU A 47 -1.53 -7.19 1.67
CA LEU A 47 -2.19 -5.91 1.84
C LEU A 47 -1.49 -5.13 2.96
N ALA A 48 -0.71 -4.12 2.60
CA ALA A 48 -0.11 -3.18 3.54
C ALA A 48 -1.01 -1.95 3.67
N SER A 49 -1.42 -1.61 4.88
CA SER A 49 -2.36 -0.53 5.15
C SER A 49 -1.91 0.33 6.32
N TYR A 50 -2.24 1.61 6.23
CA TYR A 50 -1.98 2.60 7.27
C TYR A 50 -3.22 3.47 7.45
N ASN A 51 -3.39 4.01 8.65
CA ASN A 51 -4.30 5.11 8.88
C ASN A 51 -3.52 6.43 8.75
N TYR A 52 -4.21 7.50 8.33
CA TYR A 52 -3.60 8.83 8.22
C TYR A 52 -4.62 9.90 8.59
N ALA A 53 -4.14 11.12 8.91
CA ALA A 53 -4.98 12.29 9.15
C ALA A 53 -6.15 12.02 10.12
N GLU A 54 -5.83 11.37 11.25
CA GLU A 54 -6.81 11.05 12.28
C GLU A 54 -7.47 12.31 12.86
N GLU A 55 -6.73 13.42 12.95
CA GLU A 55 -7.26 14.70 13.43
C GLU A 55 -8.32 15.29 12.48
N ASP A 56 -8.12 15.21 11.15
CA ASP A 56 -9.06 15.72 10.15
C ASP A 56 -10.27 14.81 9.90
N PHE A 57 -10.07 13.49 10.00
CA PHE A 57 -11.09 12.51 9.56
C PHE A 57 -11.67 11.65 10.69
N GLY A 58 -11.07 11.65 11.88
CA GLY A 58 -11.37 10.76 13.00
C GLY A 58 -10.69 9.39 12.88
N TYR A 59 -10.51 8.72 14.03
CA TYR A 59 -9.82 7.43 14.13
C TYR A 59 -10.40 6.39 13.15
N GLY A 60 -9.54 5.80 12.32
CA GLY A 60 -9.91 4.72 11.39
C GLY A 60 -10.66 5.16 10.12
N ASN A 61 -10.97 6.45 9.96
CA ASN A 61 -11.79 6.93 8.85
C ASN A 61 -10.98 7.31 7.60
N ALA A 62 -9.69 7.62 7.75
CA ALA A 62 -8.76 7.80 6.64
C ALA A 62 -7.74 6.67 6.65
N TYR A 63 -7.61 6.01 5.51
CA TYR A 63 -6.75 4.86 5.32
C TYR A 63 -6.11 4.89 3.95
N VAL A 64 -4.89 4.37 3.89
CA VAL A 64 -4.15 4.13 2.67
C VAL A 64 -3.71 2.67 2.64
N SER A 65 -3.94 2.01 1.52
CA SER A 65 -3.65 0.59 1.33
C SER A 65 -2.92 0.35 0.02
N ILE A 66 -1.94 -0.55 0.08
CA ILE A 66 -1.09 -0.94 -1.05
C ILE A 66 -1.15 -2.46 -1.16
N ILE A 67 -1.41 -2.94 -2.36
CA ILE A 67 -1.46 -4.36 -2.68
C ILE A 67 -0.12 -4.76 -3.28
N LEU A 68 0.56 -5.72 -2.66
CA LEU A 68 1.85 -6.24 -3.10
C LEU A 68 1.73 -7.71 -3.52
N ASN A 69 2.53 -8.11 -4.50
CA ASN A 69 2.76 -9.51 -4.81
C ASN A 69 3.48 -10.16 -3.62
N PRO A 70 2.92 -11.24 -3.03
CA PRO A 70 3.47 -11.84 -1.82
C PRO A 70 4.79 -12.57 -2.10
N SER A 71 5.08 -12.93 -3.34
CA SER A 71 6.31 -13.61 -3.74
C SER A 71 7.45 -12.63 -4.02
N THR A 72 7.16 -11.55 -4.78
CA THR A 72 8.18 -10.61 -5.28
C THR A 72 8.25 -9.29 -4.53
N GLY A 73 7.20 -8.91 -3.79
CA GLY A 73 7.11 -7.57 -3.18
C GLY A 73 6.68 -6.47 -4.16
N GLU A 74 6.45 -6.79 -5.43
CA GLU A 74 6.03 -5.80 -6.41
C GLU A 74 4.65 -5.26 -6.09
N ALA A 75 4.56 -3.93 -6.00
CA ALA A 75 3.28 -3.26 -5.82
C ALA A 75 2.44 -3.30 -7.10
N ARG A 76 1.13 -3.47 -6.92
CA ARG A 76 0.17 -3.18 -7.99
C ARG A 76 0.25 -1.71 -8.36
N ASN A 77 -0.20 -1.39 -9.57
CA ASN A 77 -0.15 -0.07 -10.20
C ASN A 77 -1.04 1.02 -9.56
N LYS A 78 -1.42 0.86 -8.28
CA LYS A 78 -2.22 1.85 -7.56
C LYS A 78 -2.06 1.75 -6.05
N VAL A 79 -2.11 2.91 -5.41
CA VAL A 79 -2.34 3.11 -3.98
C VAL A 79 -3.82 3.38 -3.77
N ILE A 80 -4.46 2.66 -2.86
CA ILE A 80 -5.87 2.81 -2.52
C ILE A 80 -5.96 3.75 -1.32
N THR A 81 -6.85 4.73 -1.38
CA THR A 81 -7.09 5.69 -0.31
C THR A 81 -8.59 5.76 -0.02
N ARG A 82 -8.98 6.39 1.08
CA ARG A 82 -10.40 6.69 1.36
C ARG A 82 -11.09 7.40 0.20
N SER A 83 -10.42 8.35 -0.44
CA SER A 83 -11.00 9.25 -1.46
C SER A 83 -10.90 8.71 -2.89
N GLY A 84 -10.36 7.50 -3.09
CA GLY A 84 -10.17 6.91 -4.41
C GLY A 84 -8.84 6.17 -4.52
N SER A 85 -8.25 6.15 -5.71
CA SER A 85 -6.97 5.47 -5.94
C SER A 85 -6.00 6.35 -6.70
N ILE A 86 -4.75 6.34 -6.29
CA ILE A 86 -3.63 7.02 -6.96
C ILE A 86 -2.92 5.98 -7.81
N ARG A 87 -2.83 6.18 -9.12
CA ARG A 87 -2.05 5.29 -9.99
C ARG A 87 -0.57 5.51 -9.76
N ILE A 88 0.18 4.42 -9.69
CA ILE A 88 1.63 4.45 -9.50
C ILE A 88 2.32 3.58 -10.53
N LYS A 89 3.51 4.01 -10.92
CA LYS A 89 4.41 3.25 -11.78
C LYS A 89 5.79 3.22 -11.15
N TYR A 90 6.45 2.06 -11.22
CA TYR A 90 7.84 1.93 -10.83
C TYR A 90 8.76 2.43 -11.95
N ASP A 91 9.66 3.36 -11.61
CA ASP A 91 10.73 3.85 -12.49
C ASP A 91 12.03 3.13 -12.10
N GLU A 92 12.39 2.10 -12.88
CA GLU A 92 13.58 1.27 -12.64
C GLU A 92 14.89 2.06 -12.73
N GLN A 93 14.92 3.17 -13.49
CA GLN A 93 16.13 3.99 -13.64
C GLN A 93 16.41 4.83 -12.40
N LYS A 94 15.36 5.25 -11.70
CA LYS A 94 15.44 6.10 -10.51
C LYS A 94 15.26 5.34 -9.20
N ASP A 95 14.96 4.04 -9.27
CA ASP A 95 14.59 3.21 -8.11
C ASP A 95 13.44 3.85 -7.30
N LYS A 96 12.42 4.37 -8.00
CA LYS A 96 11.35 5.16 -7.37
C LYS A 96 9.97 4.91 -7.95
N TYR A 97 8.95 5.04 -7.10
CA TYR A 97 7.57 5.05 -7.54
C TYR A 97 7.12 6.47 -7.94
N LEU A 98 6.47 6.60 -9.09
CA LEU A 98 5.95 7.86 -9.60
C LEU A 98 4.43 7.82 -9.67
N ARG A 99 3.76 8.93 -9.32
CA ARG A 99 2.32 9.09 -9.55
C ARG A 99 2.06 9.24 -11.05
N GLU A 100 1.14 8.43 -11.58
CA GLU A 100 0.59 8.65 -12.91
C GLU A 100 -0.61 9.60 -12.80
N LYS A 101 -0.65 10.65 -13.63
CA LYS A 101 -1.77 11.59 -13.72
C LYS A 101 -2.89 11.06 -14.58
#